data_AF-A0AAE9N4L7-F1
#
_entry.id   AF-A0AAE9N4L7-F1
#
_cell.length_a   1.000
_cell.length_b   1.000
_cell.length_c   1.000
_cell.angle_alpha   90.00
_cell.angle_beta   90.00
_cell.angle_gamma   90.00
#
_symmetry.space_group_name_H-M   'P 1'
#
loop_
_entity.id
_entity.type
_entity.pdbx_description
1 polymer ?
#
loop_
_entity_poly.entity_id
_entity_poly.type
_entity_poly.pdbx_seq_one_letter_code
_entity_poly.pdbx_strand_id
1 'polypeptide(L)'
;MKFQRDKVSVKVFLKLFLRIYKAFSFKVLGQREKLEWQQILIADCLRVIGIYNMAHWLATKVQTKTANKKHKFWSLHASGVALHYRGNLVEAKKAFISSQAYSCDLTLSFSLQHLGKLNVEVGNYDEALKQLNGALLIRKELKREDLVESTNRAIKGLREIRT
;
A
#
# COMPACT_ATOMS: atom_id res chain seq x y z
N MET A 1 13.97 -11.25 6.11
CA MET A 1 12.97 -12.10 5.43
C MET A 1 11.99 -11.21 4.65
N LYS A 2 11.47 -11.63 3.49
CA LYS A 2 10.39 -10.91 2.77
C LYS A 2 9.04 -11.55 3.11
N PHE A 3 8.16 -10.85 3.82
CA PHE A 3 6.91 -11.40 4.33
C PHE A 3 5.73 -11.02 3.43
N GLN A 4 5.22 -12.01 2.68
CA GLN A 4 4.02 -11.87 1.83
C GLN A 4 4.04 -10.61 0.94
N ARG A 5 5.18 -10.38 0.28
CA ARG A 5 5.34 -9.35 -0.74
C ARG A 5 4.77 -9.82 -2.08
N ASP A 6 4.26 -8.88 -2.86
CA ASP A 6 3.71 -9.08 -4.20
C ASP A 6 4.78 -9.66 -5.13
N LYS A 7 4.37 -10.59 -5.99
CA LYS A 7 5.22 -11.16 -7.04
C LYS A 7 4.96 -10.45 -8.37
N VAL A 8 6.01 -10.25 -9.15
CA VAL A 8 5.92 -9.70 -10.51
C VAL A 8 5.08 -10.64 -11.38
N SER A 9 4.19 -10.06 -12.18
CA SER A 9 3.40 -10.81 -13.17
C SER A 9 3.19 -9.98 -14.44
N VAL A 10 2.96 -10.65 -15.57
CA VAL A 10 2.67 -10.00 -16.88
C VAL A 10 1.49 -9.04 -16.79
N LYS A 11 0.49 -9.38 -15.95
CA LYS A 11 -0.68 -8.52 -15.69
C LYS A 11 -0.30 -7.15 -15.12
N VAL A 12 0.80 -7.03 -14.38
CA VAL A 12 1.27 -5.75 -13.83
C VAL A 12 1.78 -4.83 -14.94
N PHE A 13 2.48 -5.36 -15.94
CA PHE A 13 2.96 -4.58 -17.09
C PHE A 13 1.81 -4.08 -17.96
N LEU A 14 0.82 -4.93 -18.24
CA LEU A 14 -0.39 -4.53 -18.97
C LEU A 14 -1.17 -3.42 -18.23
N LYS A 15 -1.30 -3.55 -16.90
CA LYS A 15 -1.89 -2.49 -16.07
C LYS A 15 -1.08 -1.22 -16.16
N LEU A 16 0.25 -1.29 -15.99
CA LEU A 16 1.14 -0.13 -16.04
C LEU A 16 0.99 0.65 -17.34
N PHE A 17 1.04 -0.03 -18.49
CA PHE A 17 0.84 0.58 -19.80
C PHE A 17 -0.51 1.32 -19.89
N LEU A 18 -1.61 0.66 -19.49
CA LEU A 18 -2.94 1.26 -19.49
C LEU A 18 -3.02 2.49 -18.56
N ARG A 19 -2.38 2.44 -17.38
CA ARG A 19 -2.37 3.57 -16.44
C ARG A 19 -1.57 4.75 -16.98
N ILE A 20 -0.44 4.51 -17.63
CA ILE A 20 0.38 5.55 -18.27
C ILE A 20 -0.41 6.23 -19.39
N TYR A 21 -1.07 5.44 -20.27
CA TYR A 21 -1.92 5.98 -21.32
C TYR A 21 -3.05 6.87 -20.76
N LYS A 22 -3.77 6.40 -19.74
CA LYS A 22 -4.82 7.18 -19.07
C LYS A 22 -4.27 8.43 -18.40
N ALA A 23 -3.11 8.35 -17.74
CA ALA A 23 -2.47 9.51 -17.13
C ALA A 23 -2.14 10.57 -18.18
N PHE A 24 -1.60 10.16 -19.33
CA PHE A 24 -1.33 11.08 -20.43
C PHE A 24 -2.61 11.75 -20.94
N SER A 25 -3.66 10.97 -21.22
CA SER A 25 -4.96 11.50 -21.64
C SER A 25 -5.54 12.49 -20.64
N PHE A 26 -5.57 12.16 -19.34
CA PHE A 26 -6.09 13.07 -18.31
C PHE A 26 -5.24 14.32 -18.11
N LYS A 27 -3.93 14.23 -18.37
CA LYS A 27 -3.05 15.41 -18.36
C LYS A 27 -3.41 16.37 -19.49
N VAL A 28 -3.63 15.85 -20.71
CA VAL A 28 -4.04 16.65 -21.88
C VAL A 28 -5.42 17.28 -21.65
N LEU A 29 -6.34 16.53 -21.05
CA LEU A 29 -7.71 17.00 -20.76
C LEU A 29 -7.82 17.89 -19.51
N GLY A 30 -6.72 18.20 -18.82
CA GLY A 30 -6.74 19.03 -17.60
C GLY A 30 -7.44 18.38 -16.38
N GLN A 31 -7.72 17.07 -16.42
CA GLN A 31 -8.46 16.35 -15.39
C GLN A 31 -7.56 15.96 -14.22
N ARG A 32 -7.23 16.95 -13.37
CA ARG A 32 -6.22 16.83 -12.31
C ARG A 32 -6.44 15.66 -11.34
N GLU A 33 -7.63 15.51 -10.77
CA GLU A 33 -7.90 14.42 -9.80
C GLU A 33 -7.75 13.03 -10.44
N LYS A 34 -8.25 12.85 -11.66
CA LYS A 34 -8.11 11.58 -12.39
C LYS A 34 -6.65 11.29 -12.73
N LEU A 35 -5.86 12.31 -13.06
CA LEU A 35 -4.42 12.20 -13.26
C LEU A 35 -3.71 11.76 -11.97
N GLU A 36 -3.99 12.41 -10.84
CA GLU A 36 -3.44 12.05 -9.53
C GLU A 36 -3.73 10.58 -9.20
N TRP A 37 -4.97 10.13 -9.44
CA TRP A 37 -5.34 8.74 -9.23
C TRP A 37 -4.54 7.78 -10.13
N GLN A 38 -4.34 8.10 -11.41
CA GLN A 38 -3.49 7.27 -12.27
C GLN A 38 -2.03 7.26 -11.80
N GLN A 39 -1.49 8.38 -11.31
CA GLN A 39 -0.13 8.45 -10.80
C GLN A 39 0.08 7.54 -9.58
N ILE A 40 -0.89 7.48 -8.66
CA ILE A 40 -0.86 6.54 -7.53
C ILE A 40 -0.86 5.08 -8.02
N LEU A 41 -1.71 4.75 -9.00
CA LEU A 41 -1.78 3.40 -9.57
C LEU A 41 -0.51 3.01 -10.35
N ILE A 42 0.13 3.96 -11.02
CA ILE A 42 1.43 3.78 -11.65
C ILE A 42 2.47 3.49 -10.57
N ALA A 43 2.51 4.26 -9.49
CA ALA A 43 3.42 4.04 -8.38
C ALA A 43 3.27 2.63 -7.78
N ASP A 44 2.04 2.16 -7.61
CA ASP A 44 1.76 0.79 -7.16
C ASP A 44 2.33 -0.27 -8.12
N CYS A 45 2.15 -0.11 -9.43
CA CYS A 45 2.71 -1.02 -10.43
C CYS A 45 4.25 -0.99 -10.41
N LEU A 46 4.86 0.22 -10.39
CA LEU A 46 6.31 0.42 -10.36
C LEU A 46 6.94 -0.25 -9.14
N ARG A 47 6.27 -0.19 -7.99
CA ARG A 47 6.70 -0.88 -6.78
C ARG A 47 6.75 -2.39 -6.98
N VAL A 48 5.72 -3.01 -7.58
CA VAL A 48 5.70 -4.47 -7.77
C VAL A 48 6.83 -4.92 -8.68
N ILE A 49 7.13 -4.17 -9.76
CA ILE A 49 8.20 -4.50 -10.72
C ILE A 49 9.62 -4.14 -10.24
N GLY A 50 9.77 -3.56 -9.05
CA GLY A 50 11.09 -3.29 -8.46
C GLY A 50 11.63 -1.87 -8.64
N ILE A 51 10.89 -0.96 -9.28
CA ILE A 51 11.31 0.44 -9.52
C ILE A 51 10.90 1.30 -8.33
N TYR A 52 11.43 0.99 -7.14
CA TYR A 52 10.96 1.54 -5.86
C TYR A 52 11.16 3.06 -5.73
N ASN A 53 12.29 3.59 -6.21
CA ASN A 53 12.59 5.03 -6.11
C ASN A 53 11.60 5.87 -6.91
N MET A 54 11.27 5.43 -8.13
CA MET A 54 10.30 6.11 -8.98
C MET A 54 8.88 5.95 -8.44
N ALA A 55 8.53 4.77 -7.90
CA ALA A 55 7.25 4.55 -7.23
C ALA A 55 7.07 5.52 -6.04
N HIS A 56 8.06 5.58 -5.15
CA HIS A 56 8.07 6.49 -4.02
C HIS A 56 8.01 7.95 -4.45
N TRP A 57 8.85 8.38 -5.40
CA TRP A 57 8.85 9.75 -5.91
C TRP A 57 7.50 10.16 -6.49
N LEU A 58 6.90 9.30 -7.32
CA LEU A 58 5.62 9.59 -7.96
C LEU A 58 4.49 9.70 -6.94
N ALA A 59 4.46 8.80 -5.95
CA ALA A 59 3.50 8.85 -4.86
C ALA A 59 3.69 10.13 -4.01
N THR A 60 4.93 10.46 -3.64
CA THR A 60 5.26 11.70 -2.90
C THR A 60 4.85 12.96 -3.67
N LYS A 61 5.03 12.98 -5.00
CA LYS A 61 4.57 14.09 -5.85
C LYS A 61 3.06 14.33 -5.76
N VAL A 62 2.26 13.27 -5.68
CA VAL A 62 0.80 13.38 -5.51
C VAL A 62 0.49 13.83 -4.09
N GLN A 63 1.08 13.18 -3.07
CA GLN A 63 0.74 13.44 -1.67
C GLN A 63 1.04 14.88 -1.24
N THR A 64 2.04 15.54 -1.82
CA THR A 64 2.38 16.93 -1.48
C THR A 64 1.50 17.98 -2.15
N LYS A 65 0.76 17.61 -3.21
CA LYS A 65 -0.01 18.55 -4.05
C LYS A 65 -1.51 18.35 -4.02
N THR A 66 -1.98 17.16 -3.64
CA THR A 66 -3.41 16.85 -3.65
C THR A 66 -4.10 17.40 -2.41
N ALA A 67 -5.28 18.00 -2.61
CA ALA A 67 -6.19 18.35 -1.52
C ALA A 67 -7.18 17.21 -1.20
N ASN A 68 -7.28 16.21 -2.08
CA ASN A 68 -8.22 15.11 -1.94
C ASN A 68 -7.72 14.12 -0.87
N LYS A 69 -8.48 13.95 0.22
CA LYS A 69 -8.12 13.07 1.35
C LYS A 69 -7.89 11.62 0.91
N LYS A 70 -8.69 11.10 -0.02
CA LYS A 70 -8.52 9.75 -0.55
C LYS A 70 -7.19 9.62 -1.31
N HIS A 71 -6.85 10.60 -2.15
CA HIS A 71 -5.56 10.60 -2.84
C HIS A 71 -4.41 10.76 -1.87
N LYS A 72 -4.56 11.59 -0.84
CA LYS A 72 -3.58 11.76 0.24
C LYS A 72 -3.31 10.43 0.95
N PHE A 73 -4.35 9.69 1.35
CA PHE A 73 -4.21 8.35 1.91
C PHE A 73 -3.44 7.42 0.98
N TRP A 74 -3.92 7.23 -0.25
CA TRP A 74 -3.37 6.20 -1.15
C TRP A 74 -1.97 6.53 -1.67
N SER A 75 -1.63 7.81 -1.79
CA SER A 75 -0.27 8.23 -2.15
C SER A 75 0.71 8.03 -0.99
N LEU A 76 0.37 8.41 0.24
CA LEU A 76 1.18 8.08 1.44
C LEU A 76 1.33 6.57 1.61
N HIS A 77 0.24 5.83 1.45
CA HIS A 77 0.25 4.37 1.55
C HIS A 77 1.15 3.73 0.47
N ALA A 78 0.98 4.08 -0.81
CA ALA A 78 1.82 3.58 -1.90
C ALA A 78 3.30 3.92 -1.72
N SER A 79 3.60 5.13 -1.23
CA SER A 79 4.94 5.57 -0.84
C SER A 79 5.52 4.66 0.26
N GLY A 80 4.73 4.37 1.30
CA GLY A 80 5.10 3.46 2.38
C GLY A 80 5.38 2.04 1.89
N VAL A 81 4.54 1.48 1.01
CA VAL A 81 4.80 0.14 0.48
C VAL A 81 6.05 0.12 -0.41
N ALA A 82 6.33 1.19 -1.18
CA ALA A 82 7.54 1.29 -1.99
C ALA A 82 8.81 1.33 -1.13
N LEU A 83 8.80 2.12 -0.05
CA LEU A 83 9.88 2.18 0.94
C LEU A 83 10.07 0.84 1.65
N HIS A 84 8.97 0.19 2.04
CA HIS A 84 8.98 -1.14 2.65
C HIS A 84 9.66 -2.16 1.72
N TYR A 85 9.29 -2.15 0.43
CA TYR A 85 9.84 -3.09 -0.54
C TYR A 85 11.33 -2.84 -0.80
N ARG A 86 11.76 -1.57 -0.77
CA ARG A 86 13.16 -1.17 -0.84
C ARG A 86 13.97 -1.56 0.41
N GLY A 87 13.31 -1.84 1.54
CA GLY A 87 13.97 -2.14 2.82
C GLY A 87 14.17 -0.93 3.72
N ASN A 88 13.65 0.25 3.37
CA ASN A 88 13.64 1.41 4.27
C ASN A 88 12.43 1.31 5.22
N LEU A 89 12.58 0.47 6.25
CA LEU A 89 11.49 0.11 7.16
C LEU A 89 11.05 1.28 8.06
N VAL A 90 11.99 2.17 8.43
CA VAL A 90 11.70 3.35 9.28
C VAL A 90 10.78 4.33 8.56
N GLU A 91 11.15 4.74 7.34
CA GLU A 91 10.33 5.68 6.57
C GLU A 91 9.03 5.04 6.07
N ALA A 92 9.04 3.74 5.79
CA ALA A 92 7.83 3.00 5.47
C ALA A 92 6.81 3.03 6.62
N LYS A 93 7.27 2.78 7.86
CA LYS A 93 6.42 2.85 9.06
C LYS A 93 5.83 4.24 9.23
N LYS A 94 6.65 5.30 9.09
CA LYS A 94 6.19 6.69 9.16
C LYS A 94 5.11 6.97 8.11
N ALA A 95 5.34 6.59 6.85
CA ALA A 95 4.38 6.79 5.77
C ALA A 95 3.04 6.08 6.02
N PHE A 96 3.06 4.84 6.54
CA PHE A 96 1.83 4.13 6.90
C PHE A 96 1.07 4.82 8.03
N ILE A 97 1.76 5.25 9.10
CA ILE A 97 1.13 5.98 10.21
C ILE A 97 0.56 7.31 9.71
N SER A 98 1.33 8.09 8.95
CA SER A 98 0.85 9.35 8.36
C SER A 98 -0.35 9.16 7.45
N SER A 99 -0.46 8.03 6.73
CA SER A 99 -1.63 7.76 5.89
C SER A 99 -2.93 7.64 6.71
N GLN A 100 -2.87 7.18 7.97
CA GLN A 100 -4.05 6.96 8.82
C GLN A 100 -4.81 8.25 9.17
N ALA A 101 -4.14 9.41 9.17
CA ALA A 101 -4.80 10.70 9.35
C ALA A 101 -5.85 11.01 8.26
N TYR A 102 -5.82 10.29 7.14
CA TYR A 102 -6.72 10.45 6.01
C TYR A 102 -7.57 9.21 5.72
N SER A 103 -7.58 8.23 6.64
CA SER A 103 -8.30 6.97 6.43
C SER A 103 -9.76 7.02 6.86
N CYS A 104 -10.60 6.24 6.19
CA CYS A 104 -11.81 5.66 6.74
C CYS A 104 -11.52 4.21 7.16
N ASP A 105 -12.48 3.50 7.75
CA ASP A 105 -12.28 2.14 8.28
C ASP A 105 -11.63 1.20 7.26
N LEU A 106 -12.14 1.18 6.02
CA LEU A 106 -11.61 0.31 4.98
C LEU A 106 -10.12 0.61 4.71
N THR A 107 -9.75 1.88 4.55
CA THR A 107 -8.36 2.27 4.27
C THR A 107 -7.46 2.13 5.48
N LEU A 108 -7.97 2.34 6.69
CA LEU A 108 -7.27 2.04 7.94
C LEU A 108 -6.86 0.56 8.00
N SER A 109 -7.76 -0.35 7.62
CA SER A 109 -7.45 -1.78 7.55
C SER A 109 -6.29 -2.11 6.60
N PHE A 110 -6.10 -1.35 5.52
CA PHE A 110 -4.97 -1.52 4.60
C PHE A 110 -3.65 -1.04 5.22
N SER A 111 -3.67 0.09 5.93
CA SER A 111 -2.49 0.60 6.65
C SER A 111 -2.06 -0.37 7.75
N LEU A 112 -3.01 -0.81 8.59
CA LEU A 112 -2.76 -1.79 9.65
C LEU A 112 -2.21 -3.13 9.12
N GLN A 113 -2.77 -3.65 8.02
CA GLN A 113 -2.25 -4.86 7.38
C GLN A 113 -0.78 -4.72 6.97
N HIS A 114 -0.41 -3.58 6.36
CA HIS A 114 0.95 -3.37 5.86
C HIS A 114 1.93 -3.07 6.99
N LEU A 115 1.51 -2.32 8.03
CA LEU A 115 2.28 -2.18 9.25
C LEU A 115 2.52 -3.53 9.92
N GLY A 116 1.50 -4.39 9.99
CA GLY A 116 1.61 -5.73 10.53
C GLY A 116 2.68 -6.54 9.80
N LYS A 117 2.60 -6.59 8.46
CA LYS A 117 3.62 -7.26 7.61
C LYS A 117 5.02 -6.66 7.80
N LEU A 118 5.13 -5.33 7.90
CA LEU A 118 6.40 -4.65 8.15
C LEU A 118 6.98 -5.06 9.50
N ASN A 119 6.17 -5.10 10.55
CA ASN A 119 6.62 -5.52 11.88
C ASN A 119 7.04 -6.99 11.92
N VAL A 120 6.42 -7.87 11.12
CA VAL A 120 6.93 -9.25 10.94
C VAL A 120 8.34 -9.22 10.37
N GLU A 121 8.62 -8.41 9.34
CA GLU A 121 9.96 -8.34 8.76
C GLU A 121 11.02 -7.69 9.68
N VAL A 122 10.60 -6.84 10.61
CA VAL A 122 11.47 -6.24 11.65
C VAL A 122 11.71 -7.19 12.83
N GLY A 123 10.88 -8.24 13.00
CA GLY A 123 10.93 -9.13 14.17
C GLY A 123 10.04 -8.70 15.34
N ASN A 124 9.24 -7.65 15.18
CA ASN A 124 8.31 -7.15 16.21
C ASN A 124 6.98 -7.93 16.16
N TYR A 125 7.02 -9.22 16.49
CA TYR A 125 5.91 -10.13 16.23
C TYR A 125 4.62 -9.82 17.01
N ASP A 126 4.71 -9.32 18.23
CA ASP A 126 3.51 -9.00 19.03
C ASP A 126 2.79 -7.76 18.48
N GLU A 127 3.54 -6.73 18.10
CA GLU A 127 2.97 -5.55 17.44
C GLU A 127 2.44 -5.91 16.04
N ALA A 128 3.12 -6.80 15.32
CA ALA A 128 2.61 -7.32 14.06
C ALA A 128 1.25 -8.01 14.22
N LEU A 129 1.11 -8.87 15.23
CA LEU A 129 -0.13 -9.58 15.52
C LEU A 129 -1.25 -8.62 15.90
N LYS A 130 -0.96 -7.63 16.76
CA LYS A 130 -1.92 -6.58 17.15
C LYS A 130 -2.47 -5.85 15.92
N GLN A 131 -1.59 -5.42 15.02
CA GLN A 131 -1.99 -4.68 13.82
C GLN A 131 -2.74 -5.56 12.81
N LEU A 132 -2.33 -6.81 12.61
CA LEU A 132 -3.05 -7.75 11.76
C LEU A 132 -4.44 -8.07 12.32
N ASN A 133 -4.58 -8.26 13.63
CA ASN A 133 -5.89 -8.47 14.27
C ASN A 133 -6.78 -7.23 14.16
N GLY A 134 -6.24 -6.02 14.32
CA GLY A 134 -6.97 -4.78 14.09
C GLY A 134 -7.47 -4.66 12.65
N ALA A 135 -6.64 -5.01 11.66
CA ALA A 135 -7.06 -5.05 10.26
C ALA A 135 -8.16 -6.10 10.03
N LEU A 136 -8.04 -7.29 10.64
CA LEU A 136 -9.01 -8.37 10.53
C LEU A 136 -10.38 -7.98 11.08
N LEU A 137 -10.42 -7.33 12.25
CA LEU A 137 -11.65 -6.90 12.90
C LEU A 137 -12.46 -5.97 11.97
N ILE A 138 -11.81 -4.89 11.49
CA ILE A 138 -12.44 -3.93 10.57
C ILE A 138 -12.96 -4.63 9.30
N ARG A 139 -12.16 -5.54 8.73
CA ARG A 139 -12.55 -6.25 7.49
C ARG A 139 -13.75 -7.18 7.69
N LYS A 140 -13.90 -7.78 8.87
CA LYS A 140 -15.08 -8.57 9.24
C LYS A 140 -16.32 -7.68 9.39
N GLU A 141 -16.19 -6.56 10.09
CA GLU A 141 -17.28 -5.59 10.26
C GLU A 141 -17.79 -5.05 8.92
N LEU A 142 -16.86 -4.77 7.99
CA LEU A 142 -17.17 -4.32 6.63
C LEU A 142 -17.57 -5.45 5.66
N LYS A 143 -17.66 -6.70 6.12
CA LYS A 143 -17.98 -7.89 5.30
C LYS A 143 -17.11 -8.04 4.05
N ARG A 144 -15.81 -7.77 4.18
CA ARG A 144 -14.81 -7.86 3.11
C ARG A 144 -14.09 -9.20 3.13
N GLU A 145 -14.79 -10.24 2.70
CA GLU A 145 -14.32 -11.65 2.75
C GLU A 145 -12.95 -11.85 2.07
N ASP A 146 -12.74 -11.21 0.92
CA ASP A 146 -11.47 -11.22 0.17
C ASP A 146 -10.30 -10.71 1.03
N LEU A 147 -10.54 -9.64 1.77
CA LEU A 147 -9.53 -9.03 2.63
C LEU A 147 -9.36 -9.79 3.94
N VAL A 148 -10.43 -10.38 4.49
CA VAL A 148 -10.40 -11.25 5.67
C VAL A 148 -9.50 -12.45 5.42
N GLU A 149 -9.69 -13.14 4.30
CA GLU A 149 -8.87 -14.28 3.91
C GLU A 149 -7.39 -13.88 3.77
N SER A 150 -7.13 -12.74 3.13
CA SER A 150 -5.78 -12.20 3.02
C SER A 150 -5.13 -11.90 4.38
N THR A 151 -5.88 -11.37 5.35
CA THR A 151 -5.34 -11.13 6.71
C THR A 151 -5.07 -12.44 7.42
N ASN A 152 -5.97 -13.42 7.31
CA ASN A 152 -5.81 -14.73 7.96
C ASN A 152 -4.56 -15.44 7.45
N ARG A 153 -4.26 -15.38 6.15
CA ARG A 153 -2.99 -15.88 5.60
C ARG A 153 -1.78 -15.20 6.23
N ALA A 154 -1.84 -13.88 6.46
CA ALA A 154 -0.76 -13.14 7.13
C ALA A 154 -0.60 -13.57 8.60
N ILE A 155 -1.70 -13.72 9.35
CA ILE A 155 -1.64 -14.17 10.74
C ILE A 155 -1.10 -15.60 10.82
N LYS A 156 -1.53 -16.50 9.93
CA LYS A 156 -1.02 -17.87 9.84
C LYS A 156 0.49 -17.88 9.59
N GLY A 157 0.96 -17.14 8.58
CA GLY A 157 2.39 -17.05 8.28
C GLY A 157 3.22 -16.48 9.43
N LEU A 158 2.67 -15.52 10.19
CA LEU A 158 3.33 -15.02 11.41
C LEU A 158 3.45 -16.10 12.50
N ARG A 159 2.40 -16.91 12.71
CA ARG A 159 2.42 -18.00 13.70
C ARG A 159 3.44 -19.09 13.34
N GLU A 160 3.53 -19.44 12.05
CA GLU A 160 4.51 -20.41 11.53
C GLU A 160 5.96 -19.95 11.76
N ILE A 161 6.24 -18.64 11.70
CA ILE A 161 7.59 -18.09 11.98
C ILE A 161 7.95 -18.16 13.48
N ARG A 162 6.96 -18.15 14.38
CA ARG A 162 7.18 -18.19 15.83
C ARG A 162 7.37 -19.61 16.39
N THR A 163 7.13 -20.62 15.55
CA THR A 163 7.24 -22.05 15.92
C THR A 163 8.63 -22.54 15.53
#